data_AF-A0A0R1KBN5-F1
#
_entry.id   AF-A0A0R1KBN5-F1
#
_cell.length_a   1.000
_cell.length_b   1.000
_cell.length_c   1.000
_cell.angle_alpha   90.00
_cell.angle_beta   90.00
_cell.angle_gamma   90.00
#
_symmetry.space_group_name_H-M   'P 1'
#
loop_
_entity.id
_entity.type
_entity.pdbx_description
1 polymer ?
#
loop_
_entity_poly.entity_id
_entity_poly.type
_entity_poly.pdbx_seq_one_letter_code
_entity_poly.pdbx_strand_id
1 'polypeptide(L)'
;MPDVKIKRNPQEYVVNEKTIDNLRRFVNEYAKFKHSGESGFQVVGMNNQDKVEYYRLLSDLLEKKTFLHSKDDEDLEFMLRNLYFNKNLAVSCELLGDSKSEVFESFIRGLYKKMGLCGINVWIAKMELELINQGQYIYDAFEARFGDITGERWIDVMDDCSDYVDDIRNILSDIGASDSSLNSLDRYVADDPVGSVDLYEMIHGYVDFHSDIVHIVFLVCGVGNVDWIVRWFREYFGELILVVE
;
A
#
# COMPACT_ATOMS: atom_id res chain seq x y z
N MET A 1 -9.14 37.83 -22.94
CA MET A 1 -10.10 36.97 -22.19
C MET A 1 -9.51 36.74 -20.82
N PRO A 2 -10.30 36.82 -19.73
CA PRO A 2 -9.77 36.78 -18.38
C PRO A 2 -9.19 35.39 -18.05
N ASP A 3 -8.12 35.41 -17.26
CA ASP A 3 -7.35 34.27 -16.77
C ASP A 3 -8.24 33.14 -16.25
N VAL A 4 -8.25 32.03 -16.98
CA VAL A 4 -8.73 30.76 -16.43
C VAL A 4 -7.64 30.28 -15.48
N LYS A 5 -7.80 30.60 -14.19
CA LYS A 5 -7.10 29.90 -13.12
C LYS A 5 -7.57 28.44 -13.13
N ILE A 6 -6.88 27.60 -13.89
CA ILE A 6 -7.02 26.14 -13.76
C ILE A 6 -6.42 25.80 -12.40
N LYS A 7 -7.27 25.59 -11.39
CA LYS A 7 -6.87 24.89 -10.17
C LYS A 7 -6.62 23.43 -10.59
N ARG A 8 -5.37 23.11 -10.93
CA ARG A 8 -4.91 21.74 -11.13
C ARG A 8 -4.57 21.12 -9.77
N ASN A 9 -5.30 20.08 -9.39
CA ASN A 9 -4.87 18.98 -8.51
C ASN A 9 -6.04 18.00 -8.40
N PRO A 10 -5.95 16.86 -9.09
CA PRO A 10 -5.28 15.64 -8.60
C PRO A 10 -4.03 15.33 -9.45
N GLN A 11 -3.20 14.36 -9.05
CA GLN A 11 -1.96 14.02 -9.78
C GLN A 11 -2.28 13.55 -11.22
N GLU A 12 -2.11 14.48 -12.18
CA GLU A 12 -2.23 14.24 -13.62
C GLU A 12 -0.94 13.56 -14.11
N TYR A 13 -1.03 12.35 -14.67
CA TYR A 13 0.11 11.67 -15.29
C TYR A 13 0.11 11.95 -16.81
N VAL A 14 1.24 12.45 -17.31
CA VAL A 14 1.49 12.53 -18.76
C VAL A 14 2.12 11.21 -19.17
N VAL A 15 1.31 10.31 -19.72
CA VAL A 15 1.70 8.95 -20.06
C VAL A 15 2.04 8.87 -21.56
N ASN A 16 3.11 8.18 -21.94
CA ASN A 16 3.45 7.98 -23.34
C ASN A 16 2.58 6.88 -23.99
N GLU A 17 2.44 6.89 -25.32
CA GLU A 17 1.63 5.92 -26.08
C GLU A 17 2.02 4.46 -25.79
N LYS A 18 3.31 4.19 -25.63
CA LYS A 18 3.82 2.84 -25.34
C LYS A 18 3.31 2.32 -24.00
N THR A 19 3.24 3.16 -22.97
CA THR A 19 2.70 2.78 -21.65
C THR A 19 1.19 2.54 -21.73
N ILE A 20 0.45 3.34 -22.50
CA ILE A 20 -0.99 3.13 -22.77
C ILE A 20 -1.21 1.77 -23.46
N ASP A 21 -0.42 1.45 -24.48
CA ASP A 21 -0.50 0.16 -25.17
C ASP A 21 -0.20 -1.03 -24.24
N ASN A 22 0.78 -0.88 -23.35
CA ASN A 22 1.10 -1.90 -22.36
C ASN A 22 -0.04 -2.10 -21.34
N LEU A 23 -0.70 -1.02 -20.89
CA LEU A 23 -1.88 -1.09 -20.03
C LEU A 23 -3.04 -1.79 -20.74
N ARG A 24 -3.32 -1.44 -22.00
CA ARG A 24 -4.35 -2.12 -22.82
C ARG A 24 -4.08 -3.61 -22.97
N ARG A 25 -2.83 -3.97 -23.25
CA ARG A 25 -2.42 -5.37 -23.38
C ARG A 25 -2.61 -6.11 -22.06
N PHE A 26 -2.17 -5.52 -20.94
CA PHE A 26 -2.37 -6.08 -19.61
C PHE A 26 -3.87 -6.34 -19.34
N VAL A 27 -4.71 -5.33 -19.54
CA VAL A 27 -6.17 -5.43 -19.35
C VAL A 27 -6.77 -6.60 -20.13
N ASN A 28 -6.40 -6.72 -21.41
CA ASN A 28 -6.91 -7.76 -22.29
C ASN A 28 -6.44 -9.16 -21.90
N GLU A 29 -5.18 -9.33 -21.50
CA GLU A 29 -4.67 -10.61 -21.03
C GLU A 29 -5.26 -10.96 -19.65
N TYR A 30 -5.33 -9.98 -18.76
CA TYR A 30 -5.93 -10.10 -17.43
C TYR A 30 -7.39 -10.54 -17.48
N ALA A 31 -8.19 -9.98 -18.39
CA ALA A 31 -9.58 -10.40 -18.61
C ALA A 31 -9.70 -11.87 -19.00
N LYS A 32 -8.74 -12.41 -19.78
CA LYS A 32 -8.76 -13.82 -20.22
C LYS A 32 -8.42 -14.77 -19.06
N PHE A 33 -7.48 -14.38 -18.21
CA PHE A 33 -6.99 -15.19 -17.08
C PHE A 33 -7.89 -15.23 -15.87
N LYS A 34 -8.73 -14.21 -15.64
CA LYS A 34 -9.71 -14.20 -14.55
C LYS A 34 -10.62 -15.45 -14.56
N HIS A 35 -10.63 -16.20 -15.67
CA HIS A 35 -11.37 -17.45 -15.86
C HIS A 35 -10.52 -18.74 -15.77
N SER A 36 -9.20 -18.67 -15.56
CA SER A 36 -8.30 -19.85 -15.53
C SER A 36 -8.06 -20.42 -14.13
N GLY A 37 -8.36 -19.67 -13.05
CA GLY A 37 -8.08 -20.09 -11.67
C GLY A 37 -6.60 -20.02 -11.27
N GLU A 38 -5.78 -19.34 -12.07
CA GLU A 38 -4.39 -19.03 -11.78
C GLU A 38 -4.28 -17.72 -10.95
N SER A 39 -3.16 -17.50 -10.24
CA SER A 39 -3.04 -16.48 -9.17
C SER A 39 -2.07 -15.32 -9.43
N GLY A 40 -1.44 -15.24 -10.61
CA GLY A 40 -0.61 -14.09 -10.96
C GLY A 40 -0.21 -13.97 -12.43
N PHE A 41 0.36 -12.82 -12.77
CA PHE A 41 0.81 -12.46 -14.10
C PHE A 41 2.17 -11.79 -14.08
N GLN A 42 2.92 -11.98 -15.17
CA GLN A 42 4.25 -11.43 -15.33
C GLN A 42 4.32 -10.32 -16.39
N VAL A 43 4.93 -9.17 -16.06
CA VAL A 43 5.20 -8.09 -17.03
C VAL A 43 6.65 -8.14 -17.53
N VAL A 44 6.85 -8.78 -18.67
CA VAL A 44 8.16 -8.94 -19.30
C VAL A 44 8.50 -7.82 -20.29
N GLY A 45 9.79 -7.45 -20.40
CA GLY A 45 10.31 -6.57 -21.45
C GLY A 45 10.41 -5.07 -21.12
N MET A 46 10.14 -4.68 -19.87
CA MET A 46 10.41 -3.33 -19.32
C MET A 46 11.64 -3.35 -18.42
N ASN A 47 12.35 -2.22 -18.30
CA ASN A 47 13.40 -2.05 -17.28
C ASN A 47 12.77 -1.82 -15.89
N ASN A 48 13.54 -1.98 -14.80
CA ASN A 48 12.99 -1.90 -13.44
C ASN A 48 12.38 -0.53 -13.10
N GLN A 49 12.97 0.56 -13.57
CA GLN A 49 12.46 1.91 -13.30
C GLN A 49 11.11 2.14 -14.00
N ASP A 50 11.00 1.74 -15.27
CA ASP A 50 9.76 1.80 -16.05
C ASP A 50 8.68 0.89 -15.45
N LYS A 51 9.05 -0.28 -14.89
CA LYS A 51 8.12 -1.18 -14.19
C LYS A 51 7.55 -0.57 -12.92
N VAL A 52 8.40 0.06 -12.09
CA VAL A 52 7.95 0.77 -10.87
C VAL A 52 6.93 1.84 -11.22
N GLU A 53 7.23 2.67 -12.23
CA GLU A 53 6.32 3.73 -12.68
C GLU A 53 5.03 3.16 -13.29
N TYR A 54 5.13 2.08 -14.07
CA TYR A 54 3.98 1.36 -14.63
C TYR A 54 3.03 0.83 -13.55
N TYR A 55 3.56 0.15 -12.53
CA TYR A 55 2.73 -0.41 -11.45
C TYR A 55 2.13 0.65 -10.54
N ARG A 56 2.84 1.76 -10.30
CA ARG A 56 2.31 2.92 -9.59
C ARG A 56 1.13 3.53 -10.34
N LEU A 57 1.29 3.78 -11.64
CA LEU A 57 0.22 4.29 -12.50
C LEU A 57 -0.98 3.33 -12.54
N LEU A 58 -0.73 2.02 -12.70
CA LEU A 58 -1.79 1.01 -12.68
C LEU A 58 -2.56 1.01 -11.36
N SER A 59 -1.85 1.09 -10.22
CA SER A 59 -2.46 1.21 -8.89
C SER A 59 -3.36 2.46 -8.78
N ASP A 60 -2.88 3.61 -9.23
CA ASP A 60 -3.63 4.88 -9.17
C ASP A 60 -4.86 4.88 -10.09
N LEU A 61 -4.75 4.29 -11.28
CA LEU A 61 -5.87 4.16 -12.22
C LEU A 61 -6.95 3.21 -11.68
N LEU A 62 -6.56 2.10 -11.05
CA LEU A 62 -7.50 1.18 -10.41
C LEU A 62 -8.27 1.86 -9.26
N GLU A 63 -7.64 2.81 -8.56
CA GLU A 63 -8.24 3.56 -7.45
C GLU A 63 -8.91 4.88 -7.85
N LYS A 64 -8.96 5.22 -9.14
CA LYS A 64 -9.47 6.51 -9.67
C LYS A 64 -8.74 7.74 -9.09
N LYS A 65 -7.48 7.61 -8.72
CA LYS A 65 -6.65 8.74 -8.26
C LYS A 65 -6.09 9.57 -9.41
N THR A 66 -6.09 9.02 -10.62
CA THR A 66 -5.54 9.62 -11.84
C THR A 66 -6.49 9.47 -13.03
N PHE A 67 -6.43 10.42 -13.96
CA PHE A 67 -7.14 10.39 -15.25
C PHE A 67 -6.15 10.41 -16.41
N LEU A 68 -6.40 9.59 -17.43
CA LEU A 68 -5.67 9.58 -18.69
C LEU A 68 -6.35 10.55 -19.70
N HIS A 69 -5.61 11.07 -20.70
CA HIS A 69 -6.09 12.14 -21.58
C HIS A 69 -6.13 11.73 -23.06
N SER A 70 -7.22 11.09 -23.48
CA SER A 70 -7.67 10.93 -24.87
C SER A 70 -8.99 10.15 -24.91
N LYS A 71 -9.67 10.13 -26.06
CA LYS A 71 -10.89 9.30 -26.24
C LYS A 71 -10.57 7.80 -26.18
N ASP A 72 -9.37 7.43 -26.61
CA ASP A 72 -8.83 6.09 -26.47
C ASP A 72 -8.66 5.74 -24.97
N ASP A 73 -8.27 6.72 -24.16
CA ASP A 73 -8.06 6.51 -22.73
C ASP A 73 -9.35 6.29 -21.93
N GLU A 74 -10.48 6.86 -22.35
CA GLU A 74 -11.78 6.59 -21.70
C GLU A 74 -12.18 5.11 -21.80
N ASP A 75 -11.91 4.46 -22.93
CA ASP A 75 -12.15 3.02 -23.11
C ASP A 75 -11.22 2.19 -22.23
N LEU A 76 -9.95 2.58 -22.12
CA LEU A 76 -8.98 1.92 -21.24
C LEU A 76 -9.38 2.07 -19.76
N GLU A 77 -9.75 3.27 -19.33
CA GLU A 77 -10.27 3.54 -17.99
C GLU A 77 -11.54 2.71 -17.73
N PHE A 78 -12.45 2.62 -18.69
CA PHE A 78 -13.66 1.80 -18.58
C PHE A 78 -13.35 0.30 -18.49
N MET A 79 -12.36 -0.20 -19.24
CA MET A 79 -11.93 -1.59 -19.15
C MET A 79 -11.24 -1.89 -17.82
N LEU A 80 -10.30 -1.05 -17.36
CA LEU A 80 -9.64 -1.16 -16.05
C LEU A 80 -10.66 -1.18 -14.91
N ARG A 81 -11.68 -0.31 -15.02
CA ARG A 81 -12.84 -0.26 -14.15
C ARG A 81 -13.63 -1.58 -14.14
N ASN A 82 -13.99 -2.12 -15.30
CA ASN A 82 -14.76 -3.36 -15.40
C ASN A 82 -13.99 -4.61 -14.98
N LEU A 83 -12.66 -4.57 -15.03
CA LEU A 83 -11.83 -5.65 -14.50
C LEU A 83 -11.96 -5.79 -12.97
N TYR A 84 -12.21 -4.68 -12.26
CA TYR A 84 -12.08 -4.61 -10.79
C TYR A 84 -13.23 -3.93 -10.03
N PHE A 85 -14.39 -3.67 -10.64
CA PHE A 85 -15.54 -3.02 -10.00
C PHE A 85 -16.22 -3.78 -8.83
N ASN A 86 -15.60 -4.84 -8.31
CA ASN A 86 -15.98 -5.45 -7.05
C ASN A 86 -14.93 -5.10 -6.00
N LYS A 87 -15.07 -3.95 -5.31
CA LYS A 87 -14.57 -3.84 -3.93
C LYS A 87 -13.07 -4.24 -3.72
N ASN A 88 -12.17 -3.92 -4.63
CA ASN A 88 -10.77 -4.38 -4.57
C ASN A 88 -9.81 -3.23 -4.28
N LEU A 89 -8.77 -3.49 -3.49
CA LEU A 89 -7.68 -2.54 -3.22
C LEU A 89 -6.43 -2.91 -4.02
N ALA A 90 -5.85 -1.95 -4.75
CA ALA A 90 -4.63 -2.16 -5.50
C ALA A 90 -3.42 -1.55 -4.78
N VAL A 91 -2.53 -2.38 -4.28
CA VAL A 91 -1.35 -1.98 -3.51
C VAL A 91 -0.09 -2.14 -4.36
N SER A 92 0.62 -1.04 -4.63
CA SER A 92 1.93 -1.08 -5.25
C SER A 92 3.00 -1.37 -4.20
N CYS A 93 3.85 -2.36 -4.45
CA CYS A 93 4.93 -2.79 -3.56
C CYS A 93 6.27 -2.83 -4.30
N GLU A 94 7.27 -2.21 -3.71
CA GLU A 94 8.66 -2.29 -4.16
C GLU A 94 9.41 -3.23 -3.21
N LEU A 95 9.97 -4.34 -3.72
CA LEU A 95 10.69 -5.32 -2.93
C LEU A 95 11.99 -4.71 -2.38
N LEU A 96 12.18 -4.78 -1.07
CA LEU A 96 13.39 -4.32 -0.38
C LEU A 96 14.56 -5.30 -0.58
N GLY A 97 14.26 -6.57 -0.83
CA GLY A 97 15.23 -7.64 -1.00
C GLY A 97 14.57 -9.00 -1.25
N ASP A 98 15.37 -10.05 -1.12
CA ASP A 98 14.99 -11.44 -1.40
C ASP A 98 14.65 -12.25 -0.13
N SER A 99 14.97 -11.74 1.05
CA SER A 99 14.65 -12.45 2.29
C SER A 99 13.16 -12.40 2.59
N LYS A 100 12.64 -13.41 3.31
CA LYS A 100 11.22 -13.46 3.67
C LYS A 100 10.76 -12.22 4.43
N SER A 101 11.55 -11.76 5.40
CA SER A 101 11.22 -10.59 6.22
C SER A 101 11.17 -9.32 5.38
N GLU A 102 12.16 -9.08 4.51
CA GLU A 102 12.18 -7.90 3.61
C GLU A 102 10.99 -7.92 2.65
N VAL A 103 10.65 -9.09 2.11
CA VAL A 103 9.49 -9.26 1.23
C VAL A 103 8.20 -8.96 1.99
N PHE A 104 8.00 -9.54 3.17
CA PHE A 104 6.81 -9.28 4.00
C PHE A 104 6.70 -7.81 4.39
N GLU A 105 7.83 -7.19 4.72
CA GLU A 105 7.91 -5.78 5.03
C GLU A 105 7.49 -4.90 3.85
N SER A 106 7.92 -5.21 2.62
CA SER A 106 7.49 -4.50 1.40
C SER A 106 5.97 -4.55 1.20
N PHE A 107 5.31 -5.68 1.49
CA PHE A 107 3.86 -5.79 1.39
C PHE A 107 3.14 -4.91 2.41
N ILE A 108 3.58 -4.94 3.66
CA ILE A 108 2.98 -4.14 4.72
C ILE A 108 3.21 -2.65 4.51
N ARG A 109 4.43 -2.22 4.15
CA ARG A 109 4.73 -0.83 3.84
C ARG A 109 3.82 -0.31 2.72
N GLY A 110 3.62 -1.10 1.66
CA GLY A 110 2.69 -0.75 0.59
C GLY A 110 1.26 -0.56 1.08
N LEU A 111 0.78 -1.46 1.93
CA LEU A 111 -0.58 -1.44 2.47
C LEU A 111 -0.81 -0.26 3.43
N TYR A 112 0.09 -0.04 4.38
CA TYR A 112 -0.02 1.04 5.37
C TYR A 112 0.17 2.42 4.77
N LYS A 113 1.04 2.56 3.78
CA LYS A 113 1.12 3.80 2.99
C LYS A 113 -0.20 4.15 2.32
N LYS A 114 -1.00 3.15 1.90
CA LYS A 114 -2.35 3.39 1.35
C LYS A 114 -3.34 3.90 2.40
N MET A 115 -3.12 3.60 3.68
CA MET A 115 -3.90 4.13 4.81
C MET A 115 -3.48 5.53 5.23
N GLY A 116 -2.34 6.04 4.73
CA GLY A 116 -1.74 7.28 5.22
C GLY A 116 -1.00 7.12 6.56
N LEU A 117 -0.69 5.87 6.96
CA LEU A 117 0.16 5.56 8.10
C LEU A 117 1.64 5.61 7.70
N CYS A 118 2.54 5.46 8.67
CA CYS A 118 3.99 5.41 8.47
C CYS A 118 4.35 4.45 7.31
N GLY A 119 5.02 5.00 6.31
CA GLY A 119 5.37 4.27 5.08
C GLY A 119 6.73 3.61 5.16
N ILE A 120 7.52 3.96 6.19
CA ILE A 120 8.91 3.54 6.33
C ILE A 120 9.07 2.44 7.37
N ASN A 121 8.42 2.50 8.53
CA ASN A 121 8.55 1.45 9.53
C ASN A 121 7.22 0.76 9.84
N VAL A 122 7.19 -0.55 9.61
CA VAL A 122 6.00 -1.39 9.77
C VAL A 122 5.48 -1.49 11.21
N TRP A 123 6.37 -1.39 12.21
CA TRP A 123 5.98 -1.45 13.62
C TRP A 123 5.38 -0.14 14.10
N ILE A 124 5.92 0.99 13.63
CA ILE A 124 5.31 2.31 13.85
C ILE A 124 3.94 2.36 13.20
N ALA A 125 3.82 1.90 11.95
CA ALA A 125 2.53 1.85 11.29
C ALA A 125 1.54 0.88 11.96
N LYS A 126 2.01 -0.25 12.50
CA LYS A 126 1.16 -1.15 13.31
C LYS A 126 0.69 -0.46 14.59
N MET A 127 1.56 0.28 15.27
CA MET A 127 1.19 1.07 16.46
C MET A 127 0.08 2.07 16.11
N GLU A 128 0.22 2.82 15.02
CA GLU A 128 -0.82 3.76 14.58
C GLU A 128 -2.16 3.06 14.28
N LEU A 129 -2.12 1.93 13.57
CA LEU A 129 -3.31 1.12 13.30
C LEU A 129 -3.98 0.63 14.59
N GLU A 130 -3.19 0.20 15.58
CA GLU A 130 -3.70 -0.24 16.87
C GLU A 130 -4.36 0.91 17.65
N LEU A 131 -3.84 2.13 17.55
CA LEU A 131 -4.49 3.32 18.12
C LEU A 131 -5.82 3.60 17.43
N ILE A 132 -5.86 3.54 16.10
CA ILE A 132 -7.10 3.72 15.32
C ILE A 132 -8.14 2.64 15.68
N ASN A 133 -7.71 1.39 15.85
CA ASN A 133 -8.58 0.27 16.23
C ASN A 133 -9.13 0.39 17.67
N GLN A 134 -8.41 1.04 18.57
CA GLN A 134 -8.94 1.42 19.89
C GLN A 134 -9.98 2.55 19.81
N GLY A 135 -10.00 3.25 18.67
CA GLY A 135 -10.96 4.29 18.32
C GLY A 135 -10.22 5.52 17.80
N GLN A 136 -10.78 6.18 16.78
CA GLN A 136 -10.17 7.36 16.17
C GLN A 136 -9.78 8.45 17.18
N TYR A 137 -10.55 8.61 18.26
CA TYR A 137 -10.26 9.57 19.33
C TYR A 137 -8.96 9.28 20.09
N ILE A 138 -8.50 8.02 20.16
CA ILE A 138 -7.22 7.64 20.76
C ILE A 138 -6.07 8.07 19.84
N TYR A 139 -6.20 7.83 18.54
CA TYR A 139 -5.22 8.29 17.55
C TYR A 139 -5.14 9.82 17.51
N ASP A 140 -6.28 10.51 17.49
CA ASP A 140 -6.32 11.98 17.52
C ASP A 140 -5.70 12.54 18.81
N ALA A 141 -5.91 11.86 19.95
CA ALA A 141 -5.28 12.23 21.22
C ALA A 141 -3.76 12.03 21.20
N PHE A 142 -3.27 10.97 20.56
CA PHE A 142 -1.85 10.74 20.34
C PHE A 142 -1.25 11.89 19.52
N GLU A 143 -1.81 12.22 18.36
CA GLU A 143 -1.29 13.28 17.50
C GLU A 143 -1.27 14.65 18.20
N ALA A 144 -2.34 14.97 18.94
CA ALA A 144 -2.42 16.22 19.71
C ALA A 144 -1.35 16.28 20.80
N ARG A 145 -1.19 15.21 21.59
CA ARG A 145 -0.19 15.15 22.66
C ARG A 145 1.23 15.16 22.13
N PHE A 146 1.46 14.50 21.00
CA PHE A 146 2.74 14.55 20.30
C PHE A 146 3.11 15.99 19.96
N GLY A 147 2.20 16.72 19.30
CA GLY A 147 2.42 18.13 18.97
C GLY A 147 2.61 19.04 20.19
N ASP A 148 1.90 18.79 21.29
CA ASP A 148 2.06 19.55 22.54
C ASP A 148 3.44 19.38 23.17
N ILE A 149 4.05 18.19 23.04
CA ILE A 149 5.33 17.85 23.68
C ILE A 149 6.50 18.20 22.77
N THR A 150 6.43 17.83 21.50
CA THR A 150 7.56 17.93 20.57
C THR A 150 7.55 19.24 19.78
N GLY A 151 6.39 19.87 19.63
CA GLY A 151 6.17 21.02 18.74
C GLY A 151 6.03 20.64 17.26
N GLU A 152 6.10 19.36 16.92
CA GLU A 152 6.02 18.84 15.55
C GLU A 152 4.68 18.14 15.29
N ARG A 153 4.25 18.09 14.04
CA ARG A 153 3.09 17.26 13.68
C ARG A 153 3.56 15.84 13.43
N TRP A 154 2.85 14.87 14.00
CA TRP A 154 3.19 13.45 13.84
C TRP A 154 3.38 13.04 12.38
N ILE A 155 2.44 13.40 11.50
CA ILE A 155 2.50 13.10 10.06
C ILE A 155 3.77 13.60 9.36
N ASP A 156 4.41 14.65 9.88
CA ASP A 156 5.61 15.23 9.26
C ASP A 156 6.89 14.46 9.66
N VAL A 157 6.84 13.68 10.75
CA VAL A 157 8.01 13.02 11.35
C VAL A 157 7.86 11.51 11.51
N MET A 158 6.67 10.94 11.29
CA MET A 158 6.40 9.50 11.51
C MET A 158 7.33 8.57 10.74
N ASP A 159 7.80 9.00 9.57
CA ASP A 159 8.72 8.24 8.72
C ASP A 159 10.17 8.25 9.24
N ASP A 160 10.51 9.16 10.15
CA ASP A 160 11.84 9.32 10.78
C ASP A 160 11.72 9.69 12.26
N CYS A 161 11.03 8.84 13.03
CA CYS A 161 10.64 9.15 14.40
C CYS A 161 11.61 8.61 15.48
N SER A 162 12.82 8.18 15.11
CA SER A 162 13.76 7.51 16.03
C SER A 162 14.13 8.36 17.24
N ASP A 163 14.20 9.68 17.07
CA ASP A 163 14.55 10.61 18.14
C ASP A 163 13.40 10.83 19.14
N TYR A 164 12.17 10.44 18.79
CA TYR A 164 10.97 10.67 19.59
C TYR A 164 10.48 9.44 20.34
N VAL A 165 11.20 8.31 20.32
CA VAL A 165 10.75 7.03 20.91
C VAL A 165 10.29 7.16 22.37
N ASP A 166 11.05 7.88 23.19
CA ASP A 166 10.70 8.07 24.60
C ASP A 166 9.46 8.95 24.78
N ASP A 167 9.32 9.99 23.97
CA ASP A 167 8.13 10.84 23.96
C ASP A 167 6.90 10.04 23.52
N ILE A 168 7.00 9.27 22.45
CA ILE A 168 5.94 8.38 21.94
C ILE A 168 5.52 7.41 23.05
N ARG A 169 6.47 6.75 23.73
CA ARG A 169 6.16 5.81 24.82
C ARG A 169 5.40 6.49 25.96
N ASN A 170 5.84 7.67 26.37
CA ASN A 170 5.16 8.43 27.42
C ASN A 170 3.74 8.84 27.00
N ILE A 171 3.57 9.32 25.76
CA ILE A 171 2.26 9.69 25.22
C ILE A 171 1.32 8.49 25.20
N LEU A 172 1.77 7.33 24.70
CA LEU A 172 0.97 6.10 24.65
C LEU A 172 0.47 5.72 26.04
N SER A 173 1.33 5.79 27.06
CA SER A 173 0.95 5.54 28.44
C SER A 173 -0.08 6.56 28.95
N ASP A 174 0.13 7.86 28.67
CA ASP A 174 -0.72 8.95 29.15
C ASP A 174 -2.13 8.94 28.56
N ILE A 175 -2.26 8.56 27.28
CA ILE A 175 -3.56 8.46 26.60
C ILE A 175 -4.27 7.13 26.88
N GLY A 176 -3.64 6.22 27.65
CA GLY A 176 -4.19 4.91 27.95
C GLY A 176 -4.27 3.99 26.73
N ALA A 177 -3.28 4.08 25.84
CA ALA A 177 -3.17 3.16 24.70
C ALA A 177 -2.99 1.71 25.19
N SER A 178 -3.44 0.77 24.39
CA SER A 178 -3.32 -0.66 24.70
C SER A 178 -1.87 -1.12 24.78
N ASP A 179 -1.64 -2.20 25.53
CA ASP A 179 -0.34 -2.88 25.59
C ASP A 179 0.15 -3.33 24.20
N SER A 180 -0.76 -3.55 23.24
CA SER A 180 -0.42 -3.88 21.85
C SER A 180 0.35 -2.75 21.18
N SER A 181 -0.11 -1.50 21.34
CA SER A 181 0.55 -0.30 20.80
C SER A 181 1.95 -0.12 21.38
N LEU A 182 2.10 -0.34 22.70
CA LEU A 182 3.41 -0.31 23.35
C LEU A 182 4.33 -1.43 22.84
N ASN A 183 3.80 -2.64 22.69
CA ASN A 183 4.57 -3.77 22.14
C ASN A 183 5.02 -3.52 20.69
N SER A 184 4.18 -2.90 19.86
CA SER A 184 4.57 -2.47 18.51
C SER A 184 5.74 -1.46 18.57
N LEU A 185 5.68 -0.46 19.46
CA LEU A 185 6.81 0.46 19.66
C LEU A 185 8.07 -0.25 20.16
N ASP A 186 7.95 -1.23 21.05
CA ASP A 186 9.10 -1.99 21.54
C ASP A 186 9.74 -2.85 20.44
N ARG A 187 8.93 -3.43 19.54
CA ARG A 187 9.42 -4.16 18.36
C ARG A 187 10.11 -3.23 17.35
N TYR A 188 9.63 -2.00 17.20
CA TYR A 188 10.34 -0.96 16.45
C TYR A 188 11.74 -0.72 17.03
N VAL A 189 11.83 -0.47 18.34
CA VAL A 189 13.10 -0.21 19.02
C VAL A 189 14.06 -1.40 18.93
N ALA A 190 13.52 -2.62 18.94
CA ALA A 190 14.30 -3.84 18.82
C ALA A 190 14.76 -4.16 17.38
N ASP A 191 14.30 -3.42 16.37
CA ASP A 191 14.50 -3.72 14.94
C ASP A 191 14.05 -5.16 14.59
N ASP A 192 12.90 -5.56 15.13
CA ASP A 192 12.43 -6.95 15.01
C ASP A 192 11.96 -7.23 13.57
N PRO A 193 12.41 -8.30 12.90
CA PRO A 193 11.97 -8.59 11.54
C PRO A 193 10.49 -9.00 11.47
N VAL A 194 9.81 -8.61 10.38
CA VAL A 194 8.41 -9.00 10.15
C VAL A 194 8.33 -10.51 9.88
N GLY A 195 7.54 -11.20 10.69
CA GLY A 195 7.24 -12.62 10.52
C GLY A 195 6.02 -12.88 9.63
N SER A 196 5.85 -14.13 9.22
CA SER A 196 4.66 -14.55 8.44
C SER A 196 3.34 -14.37 9.19
N VAL A 197 3.34 -14.55 10.52
CA VAL A 197 2.15 -14.35 11.37
C VAL A 197 1.80 -12.87 11.43
N ASP A 198 2.81 -12.01 11.57
CA ASP A 198 2.63 -10.56 11.58
C ASP A 198 1.99 -10.07 10.27
N LEU A 199 2.52 -10.51 9.13
CA LEU A 199 1.96 -10.19 7.81
C LEU A 199 0.50 -10.61 7.69
N TYR A 200 0.17 -11.82 8.14
CA TYR A 200 -1.20 -12.33 8.14
C TYR A 200 -2.13 -11.48 9.00
N GLU A 201 -1.77 -11.20 10.25
CA GLU A 201 -2.57 -10.38 11.16
C GLU A 201 -2.78 -8.97 10.63
N MET A 202 -1.75 -8.34 10.08
CA MET A 202 -1.82 -6.97 9.57
C MET A 202 -2.71 -6.87 8.32
N ILE A 203 -2.59 -7.82 7.38
CA ILE A 203 -3.45 -7.86 6.19
C ILE A 203 -4.91 -8.13 6.59
N HIS A 204 -5.14 -9.08 7.49
CA HIS A 204 -6.51 -9.37 7.95
C HIS A 204 -7.12 -8.21 8.74
N GLY A 205 -6.37 -7.60 9.66
CA GLY A 205 -6.83 -6.41 10.38
C GLY A 205 -7.20 -5.27 9.44
N TYR A 206 -6.46 -5.09 8.35
CA TYR A 206 -6.81 -4.12 7.31
C TYR A 206 -8.13 -4.43 6.61
N VAL A 207 -8.33 -5.68 6.18
CA VAL A 207 -9.55 -6.11 5.48
C VAL A 207 -10.76 -6.03 6.42
N ASP A 208 -10.60 -6.41 7.68
CA ASP A 208 -11.67 -6.32 8.68
C ASP A 208 -12.09 -4.87 8.95
N PHE A 209 -11.13 -3.93 8.96
CA PHE A 209 -11.42 -2.51 9.08
C PHE A 209 -12.20 -1.97 7.86
N HIS A 210 -11.93 -2.50 6.67
CA HIS A 210 -12.56 -2.09 5.43
C HIS A 210 -13.54 -3.16 4.93
N SER A 211 -14.72 -3.24 5.57
CA SER A 211 -15.78 -4.23 5.24
C SER A 211 -16.30 -4.17 3.79
N ASP A 212 -15.95 -3.13 3.05
CA ASP A 212 -16.24 -2.97 1.64
C ASP A 212 -15.11 -3.43 0.73
N ILE A 213 -14.00 -3.97 1.25
CA ILE A 213 -12.93 -4.60 0.48
C ILE A 213 -13.12 -6.12 0.45
N VAL A 214 -13.08 -6.70 -0.74
CA VAL A 214 -13.30 -8.13 -1.01
C VAL A 214 -11.99 -8.80 -1.44
N HIS A 215 -11.11 -8.11 -2.19
CA HIS A 215 -9.77 -8.60 -2.50
C HIS A 215 -8.71 -7.49 -2.44
N ILE A 216 -7.51 -7.85 -1.98
CA ILE A 216 -6.31 -7.02 -2.13
C ILE A 216 -5.52 -7.54 -3.34
N VAL A 217 -5.04 -6.63 -4.17
CA VAL A 217 -4.22 -6.91 -5.35
C VAL A 217 -2.87 -6.27 -5.11
N PHE A 218 -1.82 -7.07 -5.03
CA PHE A 218 -0.46 -6.54 -4.88
C PHE A 218 0.25 -6.50 -6.23
N LEU A 219 0.70 -5.30 -6.61
CA LEU A 219 1.49 -5.01 -7.79
C LEU A 219 2.94 -4.91 -7.35
N VAL A 220 3.72 -5.96 -7.58
CA VAL A 220 5.05 -6.15 -7.00
C VAL A 220 6.12 -5.88 -8.04
N CYS A 221 7.05 -4.97 -7.72
CA CYS A 221 8.23 -4.68 -8.51
C CYS A 221 9.51 -4.90 -7.69
N GLY A 222 10.59 -5.37 -8.31
CA GLY A 222 11.88 -5.53 -7.66
C GLY A 222 12.53 -6.89 -7.95
N VAL A 223 13.85 -6.93 -7.80
CA VAL A 223 14.69 -8.10 -8.12
C VAL A 223 14.42 -9.19 -7.10
N GLY A 224 13.92 -10.36 -7.54
CA GLY A 224 13.85 -11.52 -6.66
C GLY A 224 13.16 -12.76 -7.20
N ASN A 225 13.23 -13.86 -6.41
CA ASN A 225 12.53 -15.10 -6.76
C ASN A 225 11.05 -15.02 -6.41
N VAL A 226 10.22 -14.83 -7.43
CA VAL A 226 8.78 -14.61 -7.33
C VAL A 226 8.00 -15.89 -7.00
N ASP A 227 8.50 -17.05 -7.37
CA ASP A 227 7.73 -18.31 -7.36
C ASP A 227 7.28 -18.69 -5.94
N TRP A 228 8.17 -18.50 -4.96
CA TRP A 228 7.83 -18.82 -3.58
C TRP A 228 6.87 -17.79 -2.97
N ILE A 229 6.95 -16.52 -3.38
CA ILE A 229 6.04 -15.45 -2.94
C ILE A 229 4.62 -15.78 -3.42
N VAL A 230 4.46 -16.09 -4.70
CA VAL A 230 3.17 -16.49 -5.28
C VAL A 230 2.59 -17.70 -4.57
N ARG A 231 3.41 -18.74 -4.35
CA ARG A 231 2.97 -19.96 -3.64
C ARG A 231 2.53 -19.67 -2.21
N TRP A 232 3.30 -18.86 -1.49
CA TRP A 232 3.01 -18.50 -0.12
C TRP A 232 1.71 -17.69 -0.02
N PHE A 233 1.53 -16.65 -0.85
CA PHE A 233 0.28 -15.87 -0.85
C PHE A 233 -0.93 -16.72 -1.20
N ARG A 234 -0.80 -17.67 -2.14
CA ARG A 234 -1.87 -18.60 -2.48
C ARG A 234 -2.26 -19.50 -1.30
N GLU A 235 -1.28 -19.99 -0.55
CA GLU A 235 -1.51 -20.86 0.60
C GLU A 235 -2.23 -20.13 1.74
N TYR A 236 -1.86 -18.87 2.00
CA TYR A 236 -2.35 -18.11 3.16
C TYR A 236 -3.57 -17.21 2.87
N PHE A 237 -3.71 -16.70 1.65
CA PHE A 237 -4.75 -15.71 1.29
C PHE A 237 -5.64 -16.14 0.11
N GLY A 238 -5.43 -17.31 -0.48
CA GLY A 238 -6.28 -17.84 -1.54
C GLY A 238 -6.14 -17.09 -2.88
N GLU A 239 -7.23 -16.51 -3.39
CA GLU A 239 -7.30 -15.77 -4.68
C GLU A 239 -6.79 -14.33 -4.55
N LEU A 240 -5.59 -14.18 -4.01
CA LEU A 240 -4.91 -12.91 -3.95
C LEU A 240 -4.11 -12.72 -5.24
N ILE A 241 -4.41 -11.65 -6.00
CA ILE A 241 -3.79 -11.43 -7.31
C ILE A 241 -2.45 -10.73 -7.09
N LEU A 242 -1.38 -11.45 -7.42
CA LEU A 242 -0.01 -10.96 -7.39
C LEU A 242 0.42 -10.69 -8.85
N VAL A 243 0.72 -9.44 -9.19
CA VAL A 243 1.34 -9.11 -10.50
C VAL A 243 2.82 -8.86 -10.26
N VAL A 244 3.69 -9.57 -10.96
CA VAL A 244 5.12 -9.58 -10.65
C VAL A 244 6.00 -9.44 -11.89
N GLU A 245 7.24 -8.99 -11.69
CA GLU A 245 8.28 -8.77 -12.70
C GLU A 245 8.42 -9.81 -13.78
#